data_AF-A0A8T2Z2H0-F1
#
_entry.id   AF-A0A8T2Z2H0-F1
#
_cell.length_a   1.000
_cell.length_b   1.000
_cell.length_c   1.000
_cell.angle_alpha   90.00
_cell.angle_beta   90.00
_cell.angle_gamma   90.00
#
_symmetry.space_group_name_H-M   'P 1'
#
loop_
_entity.id
_entity.type
_entity.pdbx_description
1 polymer ?
#
loop_
_entity_poly.entity_id
_entity_poly.type
_entity_poly.pdbx_seq_one_letter_code
_entity_poly.pdbx_strand_id
1 'polypeptide(L)'
;MASENRGEKSQKLISLSRRLSLYEPPPHLNNPARRQHGIPKSANPKRAAVLICIFEGNDGELRVILTQRSSQLSSHSGEVALPGGKREEGDADDIATALREAKEEIGLDPSLVDVVTVIEPYMTRVCVEFLKFSFYFAILWERDDLFDPYNSVTFAKVA
;
A
#
# COMPACT_ATOMS: atom_id res chain seq x y z
N MET A 1 3.75 -31.53 -25.13
CA MET A 1 4.71 -30.41 -25.26
C MET A 1 4.01 -29.17 -24.74
N ALA A 2 4.16 -28.89 -23.44
CA ALA A 2 3.68 -27.65 -22.86
C ALA A 2 4.81 -26.63 -23.00
N SER A 3 4.65 -25.67 -23.91
CA SER A 3 5.60 -24.59 -24.09
C SER A 3 5.57 -23.67 -22.87
N GLU A 4 6.71 -23.55 -22.21
CA GLU A 4 7.01 -22.54 -21.20
C GLU A 4 6.70 -21.14 -21.74
N ASN A 5 5.64 -20.52 -21.25
CA ASN A 5 5.44 -19.08 -21.43
C ASN A 5 6.17 -18.36 -20.29
N ARG A 6 7.49 -18.29 -20.44
CA ARG A 6 8.40 -17.62 -19.51
C ARG A 6 8.34 -16.11 -19.77
N GLY A 7 7.77 -15.34 -18.85
CA GLY A 7 8.22 -13.95 -18.58
C GLY A 7 7.74 -12.80 -19.47
N GLU A 8 6.58 -12.84 -20.12
CA GLU A 8 6.02 -11.61 -20.70
C GLU A 8 5.31 -10.80 -19.61
N LYS A 9 5.94 -9.72 -19.13
CA LYS A 9 5.35 -8.81 -18.14
C LYS A 9 3.99 -8.32 -18.62
N SER A 10 2.99 -8.36 -17.73
CA SER A 10 1.63 -7.91 -18.03
C SER A 10 1.61 -6.50 -18.61
N GLN A 11 1.10 -6.37 -19.84
CA GLN A 11 0.92 -5.07 -20.51
C GLN A 11 -0.02 -4.14 -19.71
N LYS A 12 -0.97 -4.70 -18.95
CA LYS A 12 -1.85 -3.92 -18.06
C LYS A 12 -1.07 -3.34 -16.90
N LEU A 13 -0.24 -4.13 -16.23
CA LEU A 13 0.59 -3.65 -15.12
C LEU A 13 1.63 -2.63 -15.59
N ILE A 14 2.23 -2.83 -16.78
CA ILE A 14 3.13 -1.84 -17.40
C ILE A 14 2.40 -0.51 -17.63
N SER A 15 1.24 -0.58 -18.29
CA SER A 15 0.44 0.62 -18.60
C SER A 15 -0.02 1.34 -17.34
N LEU A 16 -0.39 0.58 -16.29
CA LEU A 16 -0.80 1.14 -15.01
C LEU A 16 0.38 1.82 -14.30
N SER A 17 1.53 1.13 -14.18
CA SER A 17 2.74 1.68 -13.57
C SER A 17 3.15 3.00 -14.23
N ARG A 18 3.09 3.06 -15.57
CA ARG A 18 3.34 4.31 -16.30
C ARG A 18 2.35 5.42 -15.96
N ARG A 19 1.05 5.12 -15.85
CA ARG A 19 0.06 6.15 -15.45
C ARG A 19 0.26 6.62 -14.01
N LEU A 20 0.57 5.70 -13.10
CA LEU A 20 0.78 6.01 -11.69
C LEU A 20 2.06 6.81 -11.46
N SER A 21 3.14 6.54 -12.19
CA SER A 21 4.38 7.34 -12.11
C SER A 21 4.22 8.77 -12.64
N LEU A 22 3.20 9.03 -13.46
CA LEU A 22 2.84 10.36 -13.94
C LEU A 22 1.83 11.07 -13.04
N TYR A 23 1.43 10.47 -11.93
CA TYR A 23 0.48 11.07 -11.00
C TYR A 23 1.07 12.32 -10.35
N GLU A 24 0.34 13.42 -10.48
CA GLU A 24 0.60 14.65 -9.75
C GLU A 24 -0.57 14.93 -8.80
N PRO A 25 -0.30 15.27 -7.53
CA PRO A 25 -1.35 15.59 -6.58
C PRO A 25 -2.10 16.85 -7.01
N PRO A 26 -3.45 16.93 -6.90
CA PRO A 26 -4.18 18.11 -7.29
C PRO A 26 -3.66 19.39 -6.59
N PRO A 27 -3.56 20.51 -7.33
CA PRO A 27 -2.88 21.72 -6.86
C PRO A 27 -3.51 22.33 -5.60
N HIS A 28 -4.78 22.02 -5.31
CA HIS A 28 -5.45 22.51 -4.10
C HIS A 28 -4.96 21.85 -2.80
N LEU A 29 -4.22 20.74 -2.87
CA LEU A 29 -3.53 20.12 -1.73
C LEU A 29 -2.16 20.73 -1.46
N ASN A 30 -1.58 21.42 -2.46
CA ASN A 30 -0.36 22.22 -2.29
C ASN A 30 -0.61 23.58 -1.63
N ASN A 31 -1.87 23.95 -1.37
CA ASN A 31 -2.17 25.22 -0.73
C ASN A 31 -1.89 25.15 0.79
N PRO A 32 -0.87 25.86 1.31
CA PRO A 32 -0.54 25.85 2.72
C PRO A 32 -1.69 26.38 3.60
N ALA A 33 -2.62 27.17 3.06
CA ALA A 33 -3.82 27.64 3.76
C ALA A 33 -4.90 26.56 3.92
N ARG A 34 -4.82 25.46 3.15
CA ARG A 34 -5.68 24.27 3.26
C ARG A 34 -5.03 23.12 4.03
N ARG A 35 -3.81 23.32 4.58
CA ARG A 35 -3.24 22.43 5.59
C ARG A 35 -4.16 22.43 6.80
N GLN A 36 -5.14 21.53 6.75
CA GLN A 36 -5.92 20.97 7.83
C GLN A 36 -6.12 21.93 9.01
N HIS A 37 -7.14 22.78 8.88
CA HIS A 37 -7.64 23.64 9.96
C HIS A 37 -7.69 22.84 11.27
N GLY A 38 -6.77 23.10 12.20
CA GLY A 38 -6.75 22.45 13.51
C GLY A 38 -5.44 21.77 13.94
N ILE A 39 -4.41 21.70 13.08
CA ILE A 39 -3.10 21.18 13.48
C ILE A 39 -2.17 22.33 13.90
N PRO A 40 -1.68 22.36 15.15
CA PRO A 40 -0.69 23.35 15.57
C PRO A 40 0.57 23.26 14.69
N LYS A 41 1.15 24.40 14.31
CA LYS A 41 2.44 24.42 13.59
C LYS A 41 3.58 23.72 14.35
N SER A 42 3.43 23.52 15.66
CA SER A 42 4.35 22.80 16.54
C SER A 42 4.09 21.29 16.62
N ALA A 43 3.00 20.77 16.02
CA ALA A 43 2.71 19.35 16.07
C ALA A 43 3.76 18.58 15.25
N ASN A 44 4.38 17.58 15.86
CA ASN A 44 5.19 16.58 15.18
C ASN A 44 4.33 15.32 15.02
N PRO A 45 3.53 15.20 13.94
CA PRO A 45 2.63 14.07 13.79
C PRO A 45 3.42 12.78 13.70
N LYS A 46 2.95 11.73 14.38
CA LYS A 46 3.45 10.38 14.14
C LYS A 46 3.22 10.03 12.67
N ARG A 47 4.12 9.25 12.10
CA ARG A 47 4.03 8.82 10.69
C ARG A 47 3.53 7.39 10.64
N ALA A 48 2.71 7.10 9.64
CA ALA A 48 2.29 5.78 9.27
C ALA A 48 2.38 5.66 7.75
N ALA A 49 2.67 4.45 7.27
CA ALA A 49 2.78 4.18 5.85
C ALA A 49 1.98 2.95 5.49
N VAL A 50 1.32 3.01 4.33
CA VAL A 50 0.39 2.00 3.85
C VAL A 50 0.78 1.61 2.42
N LEU A 51 0.81 0.32 2.15
CA LEU A 51 1.11 -0.23 0.83
C LEU A 51 -0.20 -0.56 0.10
N ILE A 52 -0.41 0.07 -1.05
CA ILE A 52 -1.45 -0.29 -2.01
C ILE A 52 -0.79 -1.18 -3.08
N CYS A 53 -0.72 -2.47 -2.79
CA CYS A 53 -0.09 -3.45 -3.67
C CYS A 53 -1.10 -3.93 -4.73
N ILE A 54 -0.81 -3.64 -6.00
CA ILE A 54 -1.63 -3.99 -7.15
C ILE A 54 -0.97 -5.13 -7.93
N PHE A 55 -1.78 -6.12 -8.33
CA PHE A 55 -1.37 -7.24 -9.16
C PHE A 55 -2.47 -7.63 -10.16
N GLU A 56 -2.12 -8.45 -11.15
CA GLU A 56 -3.10 -9.04 -12.08
C GLU A 56 -3.54 -10.42 -11.59
N GLY A 57 -4.86 -10.63 -11.49
CA GLY A 57 -5.52 -11.88 -11.11
C GLY A 57 -5.39 -12.99 -12.16
N ASN A 58 -5.79 -14.22 -11.81
CA ASN A 58 -5.80 -15.36 -12.75
C ASN A 58 -6.77 -15.15 -13.92
N ASP A 59 -7.78 -14.33 -13.71
CA ASP A 59 -8.79 -13.88 -14.68
C ASP A 59 -8.35 -12.64 -15.47
N GLY A 60 -7.13 -12.15 -15.24
CA GLY A 60 -6.61 -10.94 -15.88
C GLY A 60 -7.14 -9.63 -15.27
N GLU A 61 -7.89 -9.67 -14.18
CA GLU A 61 -8.37 -8.46 -13.53
C GLU A 61 -7.31 -7.84 -12.63
N LEU A 62 -7.25 -6.51 -12.56
CA LEU A 62 -6.41 -5.84 -11.59
C LEU A 62 -7.03 -5.94 -10.20
N ARG A 63 -6.21 -6.27 -9.21
CA ARG A 63 -6.63 -6.48 -7.83
C ARG A 63 -5.69 -5.77 -6.86
N VAL A 64 -6.22 -5.38 -5.71
CA VAL A 64 -5.47 -4.83 -4.58
C VAL A 64 -5.43 -5.84 -3.45
N ILE A 65 -4.25 -5.99 -2.85
CA ILE A 65 -4.06 -6.81 -1.64
C ILE A 65 -4.63 -6.10 -0.41
N LEU A 66 -5.46 -6.82 0.35
CA LEU A 66 -6.05 -6.38 1.61
C LEU A 66 -5.83 -7.42 2.71
N THR A 67 -5.54 -6.96 3.92
CA THR A 67 -5.46 -7.81 5.10
C THR A 67 -6.82 -7.89 5.77
N GLN A 68 -7.12 -9.04 6.38
CA GLN A 68 -8.26 -9.19 7.28
C GLN A 68 -7.73 -9.54 8.66
N ARG A 69 -8.04 -8.71 9.67
CA ARG A 69 -7.63 -9.03 11.05
C ARG A 69 -8.36 -10.29 11.53
N SER A 70 -7.59 -11.20 12.13
CA SER A 70 -8.12 -12.46 12.69
C SER A 70 -9.34 -12.22 13.56
N SER A 71 -10.36 -13.05 13.39
CA SER A 71 -11.65 -12.92 14.07
C SER A 71 -11.58 -13.17 15.58
N GLN A 72 -10.44 -13.66 16.07
CA GLN A 72 -10.23 -14.09 17.46
C GLN A 72 -9.73 -12.98 18.40
N LEU A 73 -9.54 -11.75 17.92
CA LEU A 73 -9.15 -10.59 18.75
C LEU A 73 -10.38 -9.79 19.20
N SER A 74 -10.36 -9.33 20.46
CA SER A 74 -11.51 -8.71 21.16
C SER A 74 -11.91 -7.31 20.65
N SER A 75 -11.24 -6.74 19.65
CA SER A 75 -11.56 -5.45 19.04
C SER A 75 -11.13 -5.43 17.57
N HIS A 76 -11.92 -4.81 16.70
CA HIS A 76 -11.68 -4.70 15.24
C HIS A 76 -11.58 -6.05 14.51
N SER A 77 -12.34 -7.04 14.98
CA SER A 77 -12.44 -8.39 14.41
C SER A 77 -13.03 -8.34 13.00
N GLY A 78 -12.35 -8.94 12.01
CA GLY A 78 -12.84 -9.04 10.64
C GLY A 78 -12.74 -7.77 9.81
N GLU A 79 -12.16 -6.69 10.35
CA GLU A 79 -11.91 -5.47 9.57
C GLU A 79 -10.93 -5.75 8.44
N VAL A 80 -11.28 -5.25 7.25
CA VAL A 80 -10.47 -5.34 6.04
C VAL A 80 -9.70 -4.03 5.90
N ALA A 81 -8.38 -4.13 5.75
CA ALA A 81 -7.48 -2.99 5.66
C ALA A 81 -6.44 -3.19 4.56
N LEU A 82 -5.76 -2.12 4.19
CA LEU A 82 -4.54 -2.20 3.39
C LEU A 82 -3.36 -2.54 4.33
N PRO A 83 -2.35 -3.31 3.86
CA PRO A 83 -1.15 -3.55 4.64
C PRO A 83 -0.44 -2.24 5.01
N GLY A 84 -0.08 -2.09 6.28
CA GLY A 84 0.61 -0.88 6.73
C GLY A 84 0.51 -0.60 8.21
N GLY A 85 1.30 0.35 8.67
CA GLY A 85 1.45 0.60 10.10
C GLY A 85 2.24 1.84 10.43
N LYS A 86 2.60 1.96 11.70
CA LYS A 86 3.32 3.14 12.22
C LYS A 86 4.79 3.03 11.87
N ARG A 87 5.41 4.18 11.59
CA ARG A 87 6.86 4.25 11.42
C ARG A 87 7.56 3.90 12.73
N GLU A 88 8.57 3.06 12.65
CA GLU A 88 9.45 2.68 13.75
C GLU A 88 10.83 3.36 13.63
N GLU A 89 11.60 3.35 14.72
CA GLU A 89 12.93 3.98 14.78
C GLU A 89 13.93 3.35 13.79
N GLY A 90 13.75 2.06 13.46
CA GLY A 90 14.58 1.34 12.50
C GLY A 90 14.24 1.60 11.03
N ASP A 91 13.12 2.26 10.73
CA ASP A 91 12.71 2.50 9.35
C ASP A 91 13.50 3.66 8.73
N ALA A 92 14.19 3.40 7.63
CA ALA A 92 14.96 4.41 6.90
C ALA A 92 14.05 5.55 6.41
N ASP A 93 12.91 5.19 5.82
CA ASP A 93 11.88 6.11 5.34
C ASP A 93 10.49 5.48 5.43
N ASP A 94 9.48 6.20 4.96
CA ASP A 94 8.08 5.73 5.01
C ASP A 94 7.83 4.59 4.00
N ILE A 95 8.65 4.46 2.94
CA ILE A 95 8.55 3.33 2.01
C ILE A 95 9.01 2.06 2.73
N ALA A 96 10.13 2.14 3.45
CA ALA A 96 10.64 1.05 4.29
C ALA A 96 9.61 0.62 5.33
N THR A 97 8.91 1.57 5.98
CA THR A 97 7.80 1.26 6.89
C THR A 97 6.70 0.45 6.18
N ALA A 98 6.20 0.90 5.03
CA ALA A 98 5.12 0.21 4.31
C ALA A 98 5.52 -1.21 3.86
N LEU A 99 6.75 -1.38 3.38
CA LEU A 99 7.28 -2.67 2.95
C LEU A 99 7.52 -3.62 4.12
N ARG A 100 8.04 -3.11 5.26
CA ARG A 100 8.21 -3.89 6.49
C ARG A 100 6.86 -4.42 6.98
N GLU A 101 5.87 -3.56 7.11
CA GLU A 101 4.53 -3.93 7.56
C GLU A 101 3.88 -4.94 6.61
N ALA A 102 3.98 -4.75 5.29
CA ALA A 102 3.48 -5.73 4.33
C ALA A 102 4.21 -7.08 4.45
N LYS A 103 5.53 -7.08 4.70
CA LYS A 103 6.26 -8.32 4.95
C LYS A 103 5.78 -9.03 6.22
N GLU A 104 5.53 -8.28 7.29
CA GLU A 104 5.07 -8.84 8.57
C GLU A 104 3.62 -9.36 8.50
N GLU A 105 2.73 -8.61 7.88
CA GLU A 105 1.30 -8.93 7.86
C GLU A 105 0.92 -10.00 6.82
N ILE A 106 1.56 -9.98 5.65
CA ILE A 106 1.22 -10.88 4.54
C ILE A 106 2.40 -11.70 4.02
N GLY A 107 3.63 -11.50 4.51
CA GLY A 107 4.80 -12.24 4.00
C GLY A 107 5.32 -11.74 2.65
N LEU A 108 4.94 -10.53 2.24
CA LEU A 108 5.37 -9.94 0.97
C LEU A 108 6.89 -9.66 1.00
N ASP A 109 7.65 -10.31 0.13
CA ASP A 109 9.06 -9.96 -0.06
C ASP A 109 9.17 -8.60 -0.79
N PRO A 110 9.84 -7.59 -0.20
CA PRO A 110 10.05 -6.30 -0.84
C PRO A 110 10.70 -6.38 -2.23
N SER A 111 11.45 -7.45 -2.55
CA SER A 111 12.06 -7.60 -3.89
C SER A 111 11.07 -7.93 -5.00
N LEU A 112 9.85 -8.37 -4.66
CA LEU A 112 8.82 -8.74 -5.63
C LEU A 112 7.98 -7.54 -6.10
N VAL A 113 8.13 -6.39 -5.45
CA VAL A 113 7.31 -5.21 -5.70
C VAL A 113 8.14 -4.00 -6.09
N ASP A 114 7.65 -3.26 -7.08
CA ASP A 114 8.15 -1.93 -7.40
C ASP A 114 7.21 -0.87 -6.84
N VAL A 115 7.72 -0.03 -5.94
CA VAL A 115 6.99 1.15 -5.45
C VAL A 115 7.04 2.24 -6.51
N VAL A 116 5.88 2.64 -7.02
CA VAL A 116 5.76 3.50 -8.20
C VAL A 116 5.53 4.95 -7.82
N THR A 117 4.65 5.21 -6.86
CA THR A 117 4.30 6.58 -6.46
C THR A 117 3.70 6.60 -5.06
N VAL A 118 3.54 7.80 -4.51
CA VAL A 118 2.86 8.08 -3.25
C VAL A 118 1.73 9.07 -3.51
N ILE A 119 0.55 8.83 -2.93
CA ILE A 119 -0.55 9.81 -2.97
C ILE A 119 -0.52 10.74 -1.77
N GLU A 120 -1.39 11.75 -1.76
CA GLU A 120 -1.30 12.77 -0.73
C GLU A 120 -1.53 12.19 0.65
N PRO A 121 -0.71 12.62 1.61
CA PRO A 121 -0.80 12.08 2.94
C PRO A 121 -2.11 12.52 3.59
N TYR A 122 -2.85 11.54 4.10
CA TYR A 122 -4.02 11.79 4.93
C TYR A 122 -3.55 12.05 6.35
N MET A 123 -3.98 13.13 7.00
CA MET A 123 -3.76 13.26 8.44
C MET A 123 -5.06 13.09 9.20
N THR A 124 -4.96 12.41 10.32
CA THR A 124 -6.06 12.19 11.23
C THR A 124 -5.61 12.47 12.66
N ARG A 125 -6.57 12.74 13.54
CA ARG A 125 -6.32 12.89 14.97
C ARG A 125 -6.81 11.64 15.68
N VAL A 126 -5.89 10.94 16.35
CA VAL A 126 -6.21 9.79 17.20
C VAL A 126 -6.01 10.22 18.65
N CYS A 127 -7.12 10.38 19.37
CA CYS A 127 -7.16 10.97 20.71
C CYS A 127 -6.48 12.35 20.75
N VAL A 128 -5.27 12.43 21.32
CA VAL A 128 -4.47 13.66 21.48
C VAL A 128 -3.32 13.77 20.48
N GLU A 129 -3.08 12.73 19.67
CA GLU A 129 -1.97 12.67 18.72
C GLU A 129 -2.45 12.87 17.29
N PHE A 130 -1.61 13.52 16.48
CA PHE A 130 -1.81 13.61 15.03
C PHE A 130 -1.03 12.49 14.35
N LEU A 131 -1.67 11.79 13.43
CA LEU A 131 -1.08 10.72 12.63
C LEU A 131 -1.16 11.09 11.16
N LYS A 132 -0.01 11.06 10.47
CA LYS A 132 0.11 11.29 9.03
C LYS A 132 0.29 9.94 8.34
N PHE A 133 -0.70 9.54 7.54
CA PHE A 133 -0.65 8.38 6.67
C PHE A 133 -0.12 8.75 5.29
N SER A 134 0.92 8.08 4.83
CA SER A 134 1.40 8.13 3.45
C SER A 134 1.01 6.81 2.76
N PHE A 135 0.39 6.88 1.58
CA PHE A 135 -0.06 5.70 0.84
C PHE A 135 0.77 5.50 -0.42
N TYR A 136 1.41 4.35 -0.53
CA TYR A 136 2.34 4.02 -1.61
C TYR A 136 1.72 3.01 -2.55
N PHE A 137 1.63 3.36 -3.83
CA PHE A 137 1.26 2.40 -4.87
C PHE A 137 2.47 1.55 -5.22
N ALA A 138 2.29 0.23 -5.18
CA ALA A 138 3.29 -0.73 -5.60
C ALA A 138 2.71 -1.73 -6.60
N ILE A 139 3.54 -2.18 -7.53
CA ILE A 139 3.18 -3.20 -8.52
C ILE A 139 3.90 -4.49 -8.16
N LEU A 140 3.14 -5.56 -7.98
CA LEU A 140 3.64 -6.92 -7.89
C LEU A 140 3.65 -7.52 -9.30
N TRP A 141 4.85 -7.66 -9.87
CA TRP A 141 5.03 -8.04 -11.28
C TRP A 141 5.00 -9.54 -11.52
N GLU A 142 5.63 -10.29 -10.62
CA GLU A 142 5.80 -11.74 -10.75
C GLU A 142 4.98 -12.44 -9.66
N ARG A 143 4.19 -13.41 -10.10
CA ARG A 143 3.60 -14.42 -9.23
C ARG A 143 4.59 -15.55 -9.14
N ASP A 144 5.64 -15.34 -8.35
CA ASP A 144 6.56 -16.43 -8.06
C ASP A 144 5.89 -17.37 -7.05
N ASP A 145 6.21 -18.66 -7.11
CA ASP A 145 5.69 -19.69 -6.19
C ASP A 145 6.01 -19.40 -4.70
N LEU A 146 6.86 -18.40 -4.44
CA LEU A 146 7.33 -17.94 -3.13
C LEU A 146 6.29 -17.11 -2.36
N PHE A 147 5.37 -16.43 -3.06
CA PHE A 147 4.29 -15.66 -2.44
C PHE A 147 2.98 -15.95 -3.18
N ASP A 148 2.20 -16.88 -2.64
CA ASP A 148 0.81 -17.06 -3.07
C ASP A 148 -0.08 -16.08 -2.30
N PRO A 149 -0.52 -14.98 -2.94
CA PRO A 149 -1.35 -14.02 -2.24
C PRO A 149 -2.66 -14.69 -1.76
N TYR A 150 -3.15 -15.75 -2.42
CA TYR A 150 -4.48 -16.31 -2.16
C TYR A 150 -4.59 -17.13 -0.86
N ASN A 151 -3.48 -17.44 -0.20
CA ASN A 151 -3.47 -18.45 0.87
C ASN A 151 -4.02 -17.95 2.23
N SER A 152 -4.16 -16.63 2.45
CA SER A 152 -4.77 -16.06 3.68
C SER A 152 -5.20 -14.59 3.57
N VAL A 153 -5.22 -14.03 2.35
CA VAL A 153 -5.33 -12.59 2.12
C VAL A 153 -6.63 -12.31 1.35
N THR A 154 -7.25 -11.16 1.64
CA THR A 154 -8.45 -10.71 0.93
C THR A 154 -8.04 -9.80 -0.23
N PHE A 155 -8.84 -9.74 -1.29
CA PHE A 155 -8.58 -8.86 -2.43
C PHE A 155 -9.80 -8.05 -2.80
N ALA A 156 -9.56 -6.79 -3.19
CA ALA A 156 -10.56 -5.99 -3.88
C ALA A 156 -10.21 -5.88 -5.37
N LYS A 157 -11.23 -5.93 -6.23
CA LYS A 157 -11.07 -5.59 -7.65
C LYS A 157 -10.80 -4.09 -7.78
N VAL A 158 -9.88 -3.73 -8.66
CA VAL A 158 -9.68 -2.34 -9.08
C VAL A 158 -10.74 -1.99 -10.13
N ALA A 159 -11.51 -0.93 -9.90
CA ALA A 159 -12.58 -0.47 -10.79
C ALA A 159 -12.05 0.25 -12.05
#